data_AF-A0A2H3CPF1-F1
#
_entry.id   AF-A0A2H3CPF1-F1
#
_cell.length_a   1.000
_cell.length_b   1.000
_cell.length_c   1.000
_cell.angle_alpha   90.00
_cell.angle_beta   90.00
_cell.angle_gamma   90.00
#
_symmetry.space_group_name_H-M   'P 1'
#
loop_
_entity.id
_entity.type
_entity.pdbx_description
1 polymer ?
#
loop_
_entity_poly.entity_id
_entity_poly.type
_entity_poly.pdbx_seq_one_letter_code
_entity_poly.pdbx_strand_id
1 'polypeptide(L)'
;ASMLKDIDNLEQELDDIEPLFVQIKDRRGKLLKNFRGCKGLLVPIRRLPRETLLQIFGLASSDIPDPRGTPWILGEVCSTWRSISRTCPSLWTRIHVPEYGRNNFTFLDTYISLSVHLPIQMSVERQLNHRDMDILRFLALHMERWSVLEL
;
A
#
# COMPACT_ATOMS: atom_id res chain seq x y z
N ALA A 1 -30.94 36.46 45.79
CA ALA A 1 -30.68 37.14 44.51
C ALA A 1 -29.45 36.59 43.79
N SER A 2 -28.26 36.53 44.42
CA SER A 2 -27.04 35.98 43.79
C SER A 2 -27.20 34.52 43.32
N MET A 3 -27.68 33.62 44.18
CA MET A 3 -27.80 32.19 43.85
C MET A 3 -28.81 31.87 42.73
N LEU A 4 -29.84 32.70 42.53
CA LEU A 4 -30.78 32.54 41.42
C LEU A 4 -30.12 32.87 40.08
N LYS A 5 -29.26 33.89 40.07
CA LYS A 5 -28.51 34.30 38.87
C LYS A 5 -27.45 33.28 38.49
N ASP A 6 -26.85 32.62 39.47
CA ASP A 6 -25.89 31.54 39.25
C ASP A 6 -26.57 30.28 38.68
N ILE A 7 -27.81 29.98 39.12
CA ILE A 7 -28.61 28.89 38.55
C ILE A 7 -29.01 29.21 37.10
N ASP A 8 -29.51 30.42 36.83
CA ASP A 8 -29.87 30.83 35.46
C ASP A 8 -28.66 30.76 34.51
N ASN A 9 -27.47 31.17 34.96
CA ASN A 9 -26.24 31.05 34.16
C ASN A 9 -25.87 29.60 33.86
N LEU A 10 -26.01 28.70 34.84
CA LEU A 10 -25.74 27.26 34.64
C LEU A 10 -26.76 26.60 33.71
N GLU A 11 -28.04 26.98 33.80
CA GLU A 11 -29.06 26.52 32.85
C GLU A 11 -28.75 27.00 31.43
N GLN A 12 -28.30 28.25 31.28
CA GLN A 12 -27.88 28.79 29.99
C GLN A 12 -26.67 28.03 29.42
N GLU A 13 -25.66 27.74 30.23
CA GLU A 13 -24.51 26.92 29.82
C GLU A 13 -24.92 25.49 29.42
N LEU A 14 -25.90 24.92 30.13
CA LEU A 14 -26.44 23.60 29.81
C LEU A 14 -27.13 23.61 28.43
N ASP A 15 -27.99 24.62 28.20
CA ASP A 15 -28.70 24.83 26.95
C ASP A 15 -27.75 25.03 25.76
N ASP A 16 -26.59 25.66 25.99
CA ASP A 16 -25.57 25.86 24.96
C ASP A 16 -24.76 24.58 24.66
N ILE A 17 -24.53 23.73 25.67
CA ILE A 17 -23.74 22.49 25.54
C ILE A 17 -24.57 21.33 24.97
N GLU A 18 -25.85 21.24 25.30
CA GLU A 18 -26.78 20.20 24.81
C GLU A 18 -26.75 20.02 23.27
N PRO A 19 -26.87 21.09 22.44
CA PRO A 19 -26.81 20.94 20.98
C PRO A 19 -25.43 20.50 20.48
N LEU A 20 -24.35 20.95 21.14
CA LEU A 20 -22.99 20.51 20.81
C LEU A 20 -22.81 19.01 21.11
N PHE A 21 -23.34 18.54 22.23
CA PHE A 21 -23.30 17.13 22.59
C PHE A 21 -24.07 16.28 21.57
N VAL A 22 -25.28 16.70 21.20
CA VAL A 22 -26.10 16.04 20.16
C VAL A 22 -25.34 16.00 18.83
N GLN A 23 -24.73 17.11 18.41
CA GLN A 23 -23.98 17.19 17.16
C GLN A 23 -22.77 16.25 17.15
N ILE A 24 -21.98 16.23 18.23
CA ILE A 24 -20.82 15.35 18.35
C ILE A 24 -21.26 13.88 18.35
N LYS A 25 -22.35 13.55 19.05
CA LYS A 25 -22.90 12.20 19.12
C LYS A 25 -23.39 11.71 17.74
N ASP A 26 -24.08 12.56 16.98
CA ASP A 26 -24.52 12.26 15.62
C ASP A 26 -23.33 12.08 14.67
N ARG A 27 -22.34 12.99 14.73
CA ARG A 27 -21.11 12.89 13.92
C ARG A 27 -20.33 11.60 14.23
N ARG A 28 -20.22 11.21 15.50
CA ARG A 28 -19.66 9.91 15.92
C ARG A 28 -20.47 8.74 15.35
N GLY A 29 -21.80 8.81 15.42
CA GLY A 29 -22.70 7.79 14.87
C GLY A 29 -22.49 7.58 13.36
N LYS A 30 -22.42 8.67 12.61
CA LYS A 30 -22.13 8.66 11.15
C LYS A 30 -20.77 8.03 10.84
N LEU A 31 -19.71 8.42 11.55
CA LEU A 31 -18.38 7.84 11.37
C LEU A 31 -18.34 6.34 11.67
N LEU A 32 -18.98 5.91 12.77
CA LEU A 32 -19.06 4.50 13.12
C LEU A 32 -19.83 3.67 12.09
N LYS A 33 -20.91 4.22 11.52
CA LYS A 33 -21.68 3.56 10.46
C LYS A 33 -20.82 3.36 9.21
N ASN A 34 -20.09 4.40 8.79
CA ASN A 34 -19.16 4.33 7.66
C ASN A 34 -18.06 3.29 7.91
N PHE A 35 -17.45 3.31 9.10
CA PHE A 35 -16.42 2.34 9.47
C PHE A 35 -16.94 0.89 9.46
N ARG A 36 -18.15 0.64 9.97
CA ARG A 36 -18.78 -0.69 9.91
C ARG A 36 -19.05 -1.13 8.47
N GLY A 37 -19.50 -0.22 7.60
CA GLY A 37 -19.66 -0.47 6.17
C GLY A 37 -18.35 -0.91 5.52
N CYS A 38 -17.27 -0.16 5.72
CA CYS A 38 -15.94 -0.53 5.23
C CYS A 38 -15.46 -1.88 5.81
N LYS A 39 -15.69 -2.13 7.10
CA LYS A 39 -15.33 -3.41 7.73
C LYS A 39 -16.10 -4.57 7.09
N GLY A 40 -17.39 -4.39 6.80
CA GLY A 40 -18.22 -5.37 6.09
C GLY A 40 -17.68 -5.69 4.69
N LEU A 41 -17.24 -4.69 3.93
CA LEU A 41 -16.62 -4.87 2.62
C LEU A 41 -15.28 -5.63 2.69
N LEU A 42 -14.53 -5.48 3.78
CA LEU A 42 -13.26 -6.17 3.99
C LEU A 42 -13.41 -7.60 4.52
N VAL A 43 -14.60 -8.00 5.02
CA VAL A 43 -14.82 -9.36 5.55
C VAL A 43 -14.67 -10.44 4.48
N PRO A 44 -15.25 -10.33 3.27
CA PRO A 44 -15.06 -11.32 2.20
C PRO A 44 -13.58 -11.50 1.84
N ILE A 45 -12.84 -10.40 1.67
CA ILE A 45 -11.43 -10.42 1.28
C ILE A 45 -10.56 -11.10 2.35
N ARG A 46 -10.87 -10.93 3.63
CA ARG A 46 -10.15 -11.59 4.74
C ARG A 46 -10.44 -13.08 4.88
N ARG A 47 -11.50 -13.58 4.23
CA ARG A 47 -11.90 -15.00 4.27
C ARG A 47 -11.37 -15.80 3.08
N LEU A 48 -10.76 -15.14 2.09
CA LEU A 48 -10.17 -15.83 0.96
C LEU A 48 -8.98 -16.68 1.44
N PRO A 49 -8.89 -17.95 0.99
CA PRO A 49 -7.70 -18.76 1.20
C PRO A 49 -6.45 -18.06 0.66
N ARG A 50 -5.31 -18.35 1.28
CA ARG A 50 -4.03 -17.76 0.88
C ARG A 50 -3.71 -18.05 -0.58
N GLU A 51 -4.03 -19.24 -1.05
CA GLU A 51 -3.79 -19.74 -2.40
C GLU A 51 -4.56 -18.91 -3.43
N THR A 52 -5.83 -18.60 -3.14
CA THR A 52 -6.65 -17.73 -3.99
C THR A 52 -6.11 -16.32 -4.04
N LEU A 53 -5.69 -15.77 -2.90
CA LEU A 53 -5.04 -14.45 -2.85
C LEU A 53 -3.75 -14.42 -3.68
N LEU A 54 -2.94 -15.48 -3.61
CA LEU A 54 -1.72 -15.58 -4.42
C LEU A 54 -2.01 -15.67 -5.92
N GLN A 55 -3.05 -16.39 -6.33
CA GLN A 55 -3.48 -16.40 -7.74
C GLN A 55 -3.92 -15.01 -8.19
N ILE A 56 -4.73 -14.32 -7.38
CA ILE A 56 -5.14 -12.94 -7.67
C ILE A 56 -3.91 -12.04 -7.76
N PHE A 57 -2.94 -12.18 -6.85
CA PHE A 57 -1.73 -11.36 -6.84
C PHE A 57 -0.86 -11.63 -8.07
N GLY A 58 -0.73 -12.89 -8.48
CA GLY A 58 -0.03 -13.26 -9.71
C GLY A 58 -0.70 -12.67 -10.96
N LEU A 59 -2.04 -12.66 -11.03
CA LEU A 59 -2.78 -12.05 -12.13
C LEU A 59 -2.77 -10.52 -12.10
N ALA A 60 -2.79 -9.92 -10.91
CA ALA A 60 -2.73 -8.47 -10.73
C ALA A 60 -1.30 -7.94 -10.89
N SER A 61 -0.30 -8.81 -10.81
CA SER A 61 1.09 -8.48 -11.12
C SER A 61 1.21 -8.34 -12.62
N SER A 62 1.01 -7.11 -13.10
CA SER A 62 1.24 -6.76 -14.49
C SER A 62 2.62 -7.23 -14.93
N ASP A 63 2.73 -7.68 -16.17
CA ASP A 63 4.03 -7.91 -16.84
C ASP A 63 4.82 -6.60 -17.04
N ILE A 64 4.19 -5.46 -16.74
CA ILE A 64 4.79 -4.13 -16.72
C ILE A 64 4.97 -3.68 -15.26
N PRO A 65 6.13 -3.96 -14.64
CA PRO A 65 6.48 -3.45 -13.32
C PRO A 65 6.58 -1.91 -13.32
N ASP A 66 5.64 -1.27 -12.63
CA ASP A 66 5.70 0.13 -12.28
C ASP A 66 6.26 0.25 -10.84
N PRO A 67 7.17 1.19 -10.52
CA PRO A 67 7.51 1.53 -9.14
C PRO A 67 6.30 1.95 -8.27
N ARG A 68 5.17 2.29 -8.90
CA ARG A 68 3.84 2.44 -8.27
C ARG A 68 2.87 1.29 -8.55
N GLY A 69 3.36 0.23 -9.18
CA GLY A 69 2.62 -0.95 -9.59
C GLY A 69 2.61 -2.06 -8.54
N THR A 70 1.99 -3.17 -8.94
CA THR A 70 2.00 -4.43 -8.22
C THR A 70 3.44 -4.96 -8.10
N PRO A 71 3.90 -5.49 -6.95
CA PRO A 71 3.13 -5.96 -5.79
C PRO A 71 2.94 -4.97 -4.63
N TRP A 72 3.44 -3.73 -4.74
CA TRP A 72 3.37 -2.73 -3.66
C TRP A 72 1.94 -2.35 -3.30
N ILE A 73 1.10 -2.09 -4.31
CA ILE A 73 -0.29 -1.66 -4.11
C ILE A 73 -1.13 -2.71 -3.39
N LEU A 74 -0.78 -3.99 -3.53
CA LEU A 74 -1.49 -5.08 -2.86
C LEU A 74 -1.25 -5.02 -1.34
N GLY A 75 -0.06 -4.58 -0.93
CA GLY A 75 0.27 -4.39 0.48
C GLY A 75 -0.53 -3.27 1.15
N GLU A 76 -1.04 -2.31 0.39
CA GLU A 76 -1.80 -1.17 0.92
C GLU A 76 -3.27 -1.50 1.22
N VAL A 77 -3.77 -2.66 0.76
CA VAL A 77 -5.16 -3.07 0.98
C VAL A 77 -5.43 -3.45 2.45
N CYS A 78 -4.61 -4.34 3.02
CA CYS A 78 -4.69 -4.71 4.43
C CYS A 78 -3.40 -5.40 4.92
N SER A 79 -3.28 -5.57 6.25
CA SER A 79 -2.12 -6.25 6.86
C SER A 79 -1.91 -7.68 6.36
N THR A 80 -3.00 -8.43 6.12
CA THR A 80 -2.93 -9.80 5.58
C THR A 80 -2.33 -9.80 4.17
N TRP A 81 -2.80 -8.91 3.29
CA TRP A 81 -2.29 -8.81 1.92
C TRP A 81 -0.83 -8.35 1.91
N ARG A 82 -0.46 -7.40 2.77
CA ARG A 82 0.93 -6.98 2.96
C ARG A 82 1.83 -8.14 3.39
N SER A 83 1.37 -8.95 4.34
CA SER A 83 2.10 -10.13 4.79
C SER A 83 2.29 -11.15 3.67
N ILE A 84 1.23 -11.46 2.92
CA ILE A 84 1.29 -12.41 1.80
C ILE A 84 2.21 -11.88 0.69
N SER A 85 2.05 -10.62 0.29
CA SER A 85 2.87 -9.96 -0.74
C SER A 85 4.36 -10.05 -0.39
N ARG A 86 4.75 -9.69 0.84
CA ARG A 86 6.17 -9.71 1.28
C ARG A 86 6.74 -11.09 1.54
N THR A 87 5.92 -12.10 1.82
CA THR A 87 6.37 -13.48 2.12
C THR A 87 6.32 -14.41 0.91
N CYS A 88 5.94 -13.89 -0.25
CA CYS A 88 5.87 -14.67 -1.49
C CYS A 88 6.91 -14.16 -2.49
N PRO A 89 8.09 -14.80 -2.54
CA PRO A 89 9.21 -14.32 -3.37
C PRO A 89 8.89 -14.24 -4.86
N SER A 90 8.00 -15.10 -5.37
CA SER A 90 7.62 -15.14 -6.78
C SER A 90 6.88 -13.88 -7.26
N LEU A 91 6.39 -13.04 -6.36
CA LEU A 91 5.78 -11.75 -6.73
C LEU A 91 6.83 -10.66 -6.99
N TRP A 92 8.09 -10.89 -6.62
CA TRP A 92 9.17 -9.90 -6.66
C TRP A 92 10.24 -10.24 -7.70
N THR A 93 9.93 -11.14 -8.64
CA THR A 93 10.90 -11.61 -9.65
C THR A 93 10.86 -10.84 -10.96
N ARG A 94 9.86 -9.99 -11.21
CA ARG A 94 9.76 -9.20 -12.45
C ARG A 94 10.07 -7.72 -12.16
N ILE A 95 11.07 -7.18 -12.83
CA ILE A 95 11.53 -5.80 -12.69
C ILE A 95 11.51 -5.11 -14.06
N HIS A 96 10.88 -3.94 -14.12
CA HIS A 96 10.83 -3.11 -15.31
C HIS A 96 11.31 -1.72 -14.95
N VAL A 97 12.20 -1.21 -15.79
CA VAL A 97 12.86 0.07 -15.60
C VAL A 97 12.24 1.05 -16.59
N PRO A 98 11.29 1.91 -16.15
CA PRO A 98 10.57 2.80 -17.05
C PRO A 98 11.49 3.88 -17.64
N GLU A 99 11.13 4.34 -18.84
CA GLU A 99 11.87 5.34 -19.63
C GLU A 99 12.02 6.71 -18.91
N TYR A 100 11.01 7.09 -18.11
CA TYR A 100 10.92 8.42 -17.46
C TYR A 100 10.83 8.33 -15.93
N GLY A 101 11.82 7.73 -15.29
CA GLY A 101 11.99 7.81 -13.84
C GLY A 101 13.11 8.79 -13.49
N ARG A 102 12.89 9.73 -12.54
CA ARG A 102 14.02 10.25 -11.76
C ARG A 102 14.77 9.03 -11.21
N ASN A 103 16.10 9.08 -11.20
CA ASN A 103 17.05 8.00 -10.86
C ASN A 103 16.89 7.36 -9.44
N ASN A 104 15.69 7.25 -8.91
CA ASN A 104 15.41 6.67 -7.62
C ASN A 104 15.11 5.17 -7.79
N PHE A 105 16.18 4.39 -7.86
CA PHE A 105 16.15 2.93 -7.96
C PHE A 105 16.12 2.25 -6.59
N THR A 106 15.82 2.99 -5.52
CA THR A 106 15.74 2.45 -4.15
C THR A 106 14.73 1.32 -4.01
N PHE A 107 13.77 1.21 -4.93
CA PHE A 107 12.84 0.08 -4.96
C PHE A 107 13.52 -1.24 -5.38
N LEU A 108 14.59 -1.20 -6.19
CA LEU A 108 15.28 -2.40 -6.69
C LEU A 108 15.89 -3.22 -5.56
N ASP A 109 16.50 -2.56 -4.56
CA ASP A 109 17.01 -3.22 -3.35
C ASP A 109 15.93 -4.09 -2.70
N THR A 110 14.70 -3.59 -2.67
CA THR A 110 13.59 -4.31 -2.06
C THR A 110 13.15 -5.50 -2.93
N TYR A 111 13.07 -5.34 -4.25
CA TYR A 111 12.77 -6.46 -5.16
C TYR A 111 13.82 -7.57 -5.05
N ILE A 112 15.10 -7.21 -5.04
CA ILE A 112 16.20 -8.16 -4.90
C ILE A 112 16.15 -8.87 -3.54
N SER A 113 15.85 -8.12 -2.47
CA SER A 113 15.73 -8.68 -1.11
C SER A 113 14.53 -9.63 -0.99
N LEU A 114 13.38 -9.27 -1.54
CA LEU A 114 12.13 -10.02 -1.39
C LEU A 114 12.00 -11.19 -2.37
N SER A 115 12.67 -11.16 -3.51
CA SER A 115 12.78 -12.32 -4.43
C SER A 115 13.69 -13.43 -3.88
N VAL A 116 14.45 -13.14 -2.81
CA VAL A 116 15.32 -14.08 -2.09
C VAL A 116 16.37 -14.72 -3.00
N HIS A 117 16.08 -15.90 -3.55
CA HIS A 117 16.96 -16.68 -4.40
C HIS A 117 16.34 -16.95 -5.77
N LEU A 118 15.10 -16.51 -5.99
CA LEU A 118 14.43 -16.73 -7.26
C LEU A 118 15.10 -15.91 -8.36
N PRO A 119 15.13 -16.45 -9.59
CA PRO A 119 15.63 -15.71 -10.73
C PRO A 119 14.80 -14.47 -11.00
N ILE A 120 15.47 -13.38 -11.36
CA ILE A 120 14.85 -12.10 -11.68
C ILE A 120 14.80 -11.98 -13.21
N GLN A 121 13.61 -11.68 -13.73
CA GLN A 121 13.38 -11.28 -15.11
C GLN A 121 13.38 -9.76 -15.16
N MET A 122 14.24 -9.22 -16.02
CA MET A 122 14.36 -7.78 -16.24
C MET A 122 14.06 -7.42 -17.68
N SER A 123 13.24 -6.39 -17.85
CA SER A 123 12.98 -5.74 -19.12
C SER A 123 13.35 -4.26 -19.03
N VAL A 124 14.13 -3.78 -19.99
CA VAL A 124 14.54 -2.38 -20.07
C VAL A 124 13.97 -1.77 -21.35
N GLU A 125 13.07 -0.80 -21.23
CA GLU A 125 12.34 -0.24 -22.38
C GLU A 125 13.18 0.78 -23.20
N ARG A 126 14.35 1.20 -22.70
CA ARG A 126 15.20 2.20 -23.37
C ARG A 126 16.62 1.72 -23.65
N GLN A 127 17.25 2.39 -24.63
CA GLN A 127 18.70 2.43 -24.72
C GLN A 127 19.28 3.10 -23.47
N LEU A 128 19.89 2.27 -22.63
CA LEU A 128 20.70 2.70 -21.50
C LEU A 128 21.77 3.67 -22.01
N ASN A 129 21.90 4.83 -21.35
CA ASN A 129 22.90 5.83 -21.68
C ASN A 129 23.94 5.94 -20.54
N HIS A 130 24.98 6.73 -20.77
CA HIS A 130 26.10 6.90 -19.82
C HIS A 130 25.67 7.42 -18.43
N ARG A 131 24.46 7.97 -18.28
CA ARG A 131 23.92 8.43 -16.98
C ARG A 131 23.30 7.30 -16.17
N ASP A 132 23.21 6.11 -16.75
CA ASP A 132 22.59 4.92 -16.16
C ASP A 132 23.62 3.93 -15.65
N MET A 133 24.90 4.31 -15.70
CA MET A 133 26.01 3.46 -15.28
C MET A 133 25.88 3.02 -13.82
N ASP A 134 25.28 3.83 -12.95
CA ASP A 134 25.02 3.47 -11.56
C ASP A 134 24.00 2.34 -11.45
N ILE A 135 22.95 2.38 -12.29
CA ILE A 135 21.95 1.32 -12.38
C ILE A 135 22.63 0.08 -12.92
N LEU A 136 23.32 0.17 -14.06
CA LEU A 136 23.98 -0.98 -14.67
C LEU A 136 24.99 -1.63 -13.73
N ARG A 137 25.73 -0.83 -12.97
CA ARG A 137 26.65 -1.32 -11.94
C ARG A 137 25.90 -2.01 -10.80
N PHE A 138 24.82 -1.40 -10.31
CA PHE A 138 23.97 -1.99 -9.28
C PHE A 138 23.34 -3.32 -9.73
N LEU A 139 22.85 -3.34 -10.96
CA LEU A 139 22.29 -4.50 -11.63
C LEU A 139 23.34 -5.61 -11.82
N ALA A 140 24.55 -5.24 -12.28
CA ALA A 140 25.66 -6.16 -12.46
C ALA A 140 26.10 -6.83 -11.15
N LEU A 141 25.99 -6.15 -10.00
CA LEU A 141 26.27 -6.76 -8.68
C LEU A 141 25.37 -7.96 -8.36
N HIS A 142 24.22 -8.08 -9.03
CA HIS A 142 23.26 -9.14 -8.80
C HIS A 142 23.05 -10.06 -10.01
N MET A 143 23.88 -9.93 -11.06
CA MET A 143 23.67 -10.58 -12.36
C MET A 143 23.56 -12.10 -12.32
N GLU A 144 24.15 -12.76 -11.32
CA GLU A 144 24.07 -14.22 -11.15
C GLU A 144 22.64 -14.72 -10.95
N ARG A 145 21.75 -13.84 -10.49
CA ARG A 145 20.34 -14.18 -10.25
C ARG A 145 19.45 -13.90 -11.45
N TRP A 146 20.00 -13.46 -12.57
CA TRP A 146 19.21 -12.96 -13.68
C TRP A 146 18.99 -14.08 -14.68
N SER A 147 17.74 -14.49 -14.87
CA SER A 147 17.43 -15.58 -15.82
C SER A 147 17.23 -15.08 -17.23
N VAL A 148 16.65 -13.89 -17.39
CA VAL A 148 16.30 -13.30 -18.69
C VAL A 148 16.50 -11.80 -18.60
N LEU A 149 17.30 -11.26 -19.53
CA LEU A 149 17.46 -9.84 -19.75
C LEU A 149 16.98 -9.53 -21.16
N GLU A 150 15.83 -8.88 -21.27
CA GLU A 150 15.32 -8.35 -22.54
C GLU A 150 15.79 -6.89 -22.65
N LEU A 151 16.73 -6.66 -23.59
CA LEU A 151 17.33 -5.37 -23.95
C LEU A 151 16.65 -4.77 -25.18
#